data_AF-A0A1A8QM60-F1
#
_entry.id   AF-A0A1A8QM60-F1
#
_cell.length_a   1.000
_cell.length_b   1.000
_cell.length_c   1.000
_cell.angle_alpha   90.00
_cell.angle_beta   90.00
_cell.angle_gamma   90.00
#
_symmetry.space_group_name_H-M   'P 1'
#
loop_
_entity.id
_entity.type
_entity.pdbx_description
1 polymer ?
#
loop_
_entity_poly.entity_id
_entity_poly.type
_entity_poly.pdbx_seq_one_letter_code
_entity_poly.pdbx_strand_id
1 'polypeptide(L)'
;MEAVIEKECSALGGLFQTVIGDMKSSYPIWEDLITKAGKLQSQLRATAVAVTVFLDAFQKVADLATNSKGGTRDIGSALTRMCLRHRSIEAKLKQFSMCFLEGLINPLQEQMEDWKRGVNTLDKDHAKEYKRARQEIKKKSSDTLKLQKKAKKADNLGRGDIQPQLSSAMQDVSDKYILLEETEKHALRRALIEERQRFCCFVAMLRPVVDEEISLLAEVTHLQTISEDLKALTSDPHKLPPASEQVILDLKSSDYGWSYQTPPSSPNTTMSRKSSMCSSTLSQQAPARLSSISSHDSGFISSSQDQSTSSKSSSPMSAETKPGPTSSSSEMSETGQLHSDCSSPSSRAAAVLQHTAAKDWAKPGP
;
A
#
# COMPACT_ATOMS: atom_id res chain seq x y z
N MET A 1 50.70 -8.28 -16.23
CA MET A 1 50.17 -7.28 -15.29
C MET A 1 49.18 -6.37 -16.00
N GLU A 2 49.61 -5.45 -16.85
CA GLU A 2 48.73 -4.50 -17.60
C GLU A 2 47.48 -5.14 -18.23
N ALA A 3 47.62 -6.22 -19.01
CA ALA A 3 46.50 -6.89 -19.67
C ALA A 3 45.49 -7.58 -18.71
N VAL A 4 45.88 -7.85 -17.46
CA VAL A 4 44.96 -8.36 -16.42
C VAL A 4 44.14 -7.20 -15.87
N ILE A 5 44.83 -6.10 -15.51
CA ILE A 5 44.20 -4.87 -15.01
C ILE A 5 43.24 -4.29 -16.05
N GLU A 6 43.59 -4.30 -17.34
CA GLU A 6 42.69 -3.81 -18.40
C GLU A 6 41.41 -4.65 -18.51
N LYS A 7 41.49 -5.97 -18.31
CA LYS A 7 40.31 -6.85 -18.25
C LYS A 7 39.45 -6.57 -17.03
N GLU A 8 40.06 -6.33 -15.86
CA GLU A 8 39.37 -6.01 -14.61
C GLU A 8 38.68 -4.64 -14.70
N CYS A 9 39.37 -3.62 -15.25
CA CYS A 9 38.78 -2.31 -15.54
C CYS A 9 37.58 -2.42 -16.49
N SER A 10 37.67 -3.26 -17.54
CA SER A 10 36.53 -3.51 -18.45
C SER A 10 35.34 -4.17 -17.74
N ALA A 11 35.59 -5.10 -16.82
CA ALA A 11 34.53 -5.73 -16.03
C ALA A 11 33.87 -4.76 -15.05
N LEU A 12 34.67 -3.93 -14.35
CA LEU A 12 34.20 -2.91 -13.43
C LEU A 12 33.36 -1.84 -14.13
N GLY A 13 33.84 -1.30 -15.26
CA GLY A 13 33.11 -0.31 -16.06
C GLY A 13 31.85 -0.88 -16.69
N GLY A 14 31.86 -2.16 -17.09
CA GLY A 14 30.67 -2.88 -17.55
C GLY A 14 29.60 -2.98 -16.44
N LEU A 15 30.00 -3.41 -15.24
CA LEU A 15 29.10 -3.51 -14.09
C LEU A 15 28.56 -2.13 -13.64
N PHE A 16 29.39 -1.08 -13.67
CA PHE A 16 28.95 0.30 -13.44
C PHE A 16 27.84 0.70 -14.41
N GLN A 17 28.03 0.43 -15.71
CA GLN A 17 27.04 0.76 -16.74
C GLN A 17 25.75 -0.07 -16.61
N THR A 18 25.83 -1.33 -16.16
CA THR A 18 24.63 -2.12 -15.78
C THR A 18 23.86 -1.45 -14.66
N VAL A 19 24.50 -1.13 -13.52
CA VAL A 19 23.85 -0.49 -12.36
C VAL A 19 23.24 0.88 -12.72
N ILE A 20 23.92 1.68 -13.56
CA ILE A 20 23.38 2.94 -14.10
C ILE A 20 22.18 2.67 -15.01
N GLY A 21 22.21 1.62 -15.83
CA GLY A 21 21.10 1.20 -16.70
C GLY A 21 19.87 0.77 -15.90
N ASP A 22 20.06 -0.08 -14.89
CA ASP A 22 19.00 -0.59 -14.01
C ASP A 22 18.35 0.56 -13.22
N MET A 23 19.15 1.47 -12.68
CA MET A 23 18.63 2.68 -12.04
C MET A 23 17.81 3.57 -12.99
N LYS A 24 18.18 3.68 -14.27
CA LYS A 24 17.40 4.43 -15.28
C LYS A 24 16.12 3.68 -15.71
N SER A 25 16.17 2.36 -15.82
CA SER A 25 15.03 1.53 -16.20
C SER A 25 13.98 1.42 -15.09
N SER A 26 14.36 1.69 -13.83
CA SER A 26 13.47 1.64 -12.67
C SER A 26 12.41 2.75 -12.61
N TYR A 27 12.58 3.88 -13.32
CA TYR A 27 11.70 5.05 -13.13
C TYR A 27 10.19 4.77 -13.36
N PRO A 28 9.76 4.03 -14.40
CA PRO A 28 8.35 3.71 -14.61
C PRO A 28 7.74 2.85 -13.49
N ILE A 29 8.56 2.06 -12.78
CA ILE A 29 8.11 1.22 -11.65
C ILE A 29 7.76 2.12 -10.45
N TRP A 30 8.62 3.10 -10.16
CA TRP A 30 8.34 4.10 -9.12
C TRP A 30 7.17 5.01 -9.48
N GLU A 31 7.06 5.44 -10.75
CA GLU A 31 5.95 6.26 -11.23
C GLU A 31 4.61 5.52 -11.22
N ASP A 32 4.57 4.21 -11.53
CA ASP A 32 3.37 3.39 -11.33
C ASP A 32 3.03 3.22 -9.85
N LEU A 33 4.02 2.97 -8.98
CA LEU A 33 3.82 2.86 -7.53
C LEU A 33 3.18 4.14 -6.96
N ILE A 34 3.72 5.32 -7.27
CA ILE A 34 3.15 6.63 -6.90
C ILE A 34 1.70 6.73 -7.41
N THR A 35 1.45 6.33 -8.66
CA THR A 35 0.12 6.37 -9.28
C THR A 35 -0.89 5.44 -8.58
N LYS A 36 -0.49 4.20 -8.23
CA LYS A 36 -1.35 3.27 -7.48
C LYS A 36 -1.58 3.76 -6.05
N ALA A 37 -0.54 4.27 -5.40
CA ALA A 37 -0.59 4.83 -4.06
C ALA A 37 -1.59 6.01 -3.99
N GLY A 38 -1.54 6.96 -4.93
CA GLY A 38 -2.51 8.05 -5.03
C GLY A 38 -3.96 7.58 -5.22
N LYS A 39 -4.18 6.52 -5.99
CA LYS A 39 -5.51 5.91 -6.14
C LYS A 39 -6.01 5.27 -4.84
N LEU A 40 -5.14 4.52 -4.14
CA LEU A 40 -5.47 3.94 -2.84
C LEU A 40 -5.80 5.03 -1.81
N GLN A 41 -4.98 6.07 -1.72
CA GLN A 41 -5.16 7.22 -0.83
C GLN A 41 -6.53 7.90 -1.05
N SER A 42 -6.92 8.12 -2.31
CA SER A 42 -8.22 8.68 -2.68
C SER A 42 -9.39 7.78 -2.21
N GLN A 43 -9.27 6.46 -2.35
CA GLN A 43 -10.28 5.51 -1.87
C GLN A 43 -10.34 5.42 -0.34
N LEU A 44 -9.21 5.51 0.38
CA LEU A 44 -9.18 5.59 1.83
C LEU A 44 -9.93 6.84 2.34
N ARG A 45 -9.70 8.00 1.70
CA ARG A 45 -10.41 9.25 2.01
C ARG A 45 -11.92 9.13 1.72
N ALA A 46 -12.31 8.55 0.60
CA ALA A 46 -13.72 8.33 0.26
C ALA A 46 -14.40 7.37 1.26
N THR A 47 -13.70 6.30 1.67
CA THR A 47 -14.16 5.35 2.68
C THR A 47 -14.37 6.02 4.03
N ALA A 48 -13.45 6.88 4.47
CA ALA A 48 -13.59 7.61 5.73
C ALA A 48 -14.83 8.52 5.75
N VAL A 49 -15.18 9.15 4.62
CA VAL A 49 -16.42 9.94 4.48
C VAL A 49 -17.66 9.05 4.54
N ALA A 50 -17.66 7.92 3.84
CA ALA A 50 -18.76 6.95 3.88
C ALA A 50 -18.98 6.39 5.30
N VAL A 51 -17.90 6.11 6.03
CA VAL A 51 -17.95 5.70 7.45
C VAL A 51 -18.56 6.80 8.32
N THR A 52 -18.20 8.08 8.13
CA THR A 52 -18.79 9.20 8.88
C THR A 52 -20.32 9.18 8.78
N VAL A 53 -20.85 9.14 7.54
CA VAL A 53 -22.30 9.17 7.26
C VAL A 53 -23.00 7.91 7.77
N PHE A 54 -22.36 6.74 7.66
CA PHE A 54 -22.87 5.49 8.24
C PHE A 54 -22.98 5.59 9.77
N LEU A 55 -21.98 6.14 10.46
CA LEU A 55 -21.99 6.26 11.92
C LEU A 55 -23.01 7.29 12.42
N ASP A 56 -23.31 8.33 11.65
CA ASP A 56 -24.42 9.25 11.95
C ASP A 56 -25.80 8.56 11.82
N ALA A 57 -25.95 7.58 10.92
CA ALA A 57 -27.16 6.76 10.83
C ALA A 57 -27.21 5.70 11.95
N PHE A 58 -26.09 5.06 12.25
CA PHE A 58 -25.95 4.08 13.34
C PHE A 58 -26.30 4.70 14.70
N GLN A 59 -25.80 5.91 14.98
CA GLN A 59 -26.08 6.59 16.25
C GLN A 59 -27.58 6.81 16.47
N LYS A 60 -28.36 7.14 15.43
CA LYS A 60 -29.82 7.30 15.54
C LYS A 60 -30.53 6.02 15.99
N VAL A 61 -30.02 4.85 15.60
CA VAL A 61 -30.54 3.55 16.06
C VAL A 61 -30.17 3.31 17.53
N ALA A 62 -28.95 3.66 17.93
CA ALA A 62 -28.51 3.60 19.32
C ALA A 62 -29.32 4.55 20.22
N ASP A 63 -29.61 5.76 19.75
CA ASP A 63 -30.43 6.76 20.45
C ASP A 63 -31.88 6.29 20.59
N LEU A 64 -32.47 5.69 19.56
CA LEU A 64 -33.82 5.12 19.62
C LEU A 64 -33.92 4.03 20.69
N ALA A 65 -32.94 3.13 20.75
CA ALA A 65 -32.87 2.11 21.80
C ALA A 65 -32.61 2.73 23.19
N THR A 66 -31.76 3.76 23.29
CA THR A 66 -31.44 4.46 24.55
C THR A 66 -32.66 5.21 25.12
N ASN A 67 -33.54 5.72 24.26
CA ASN A 67 -34.80 6.35 24.66
C ASN A 67 -35.94 5.35 24.98
N SER A 68 -35.68 4.04 24.83
CA SER A 68 -36.63 2.99 25.20
C SER A 68 -36.63 2.71 26.71
N LYS A 69 -37.62 1.93 27.18
CA LYS A 69 -37.74 1.52 28.60
C LYS A 69 -37.09 0.16 28.85
N GLY A 70 -36.72 -0.10 30.10
CA GLY A 70 -36.17 -1.37 30.54
C GLY A 70 -34.82 -1.72 29.89
N GLY A 71 -34.54 -3.02 29.71
CA GLY A 71 -33.26 -3.52 29.21
C GLY A 71 -32.89 -3.06 27.78
N THR A 72 -33.86 -2.60 26.99
CA THR A 72 -33.61 -2.03 25.65
C THR A 72 -32.73 -0.77 25.73
N ARG A 73 -32.83 0.01 26.82
CA ARG A 73 -31.97 1.17 27.08
C ARG A 73 -30.50 0.77 27.23
N ASP A 74 -30.24 -0.39 27.82
CA ASP A 74 -28.89 -0.87 28.08
C ASP A 74 -28.23 -1.36 26.77
N ILE A 75 -29.03 -1.96 25.87
CA ILE A 75 -28.64 -2.25 24.48
C ILE A 75 -28.29 -0.94 23.75
N GLY A 76 -29.14 0.08 23.81
CA GLY A 76 -28.87 1.40 23.21
C GLY A 76 -27.58 2.04 23.75
N SER A 77 -27.36 1.94 25.06
CA SER A 77 -26.13 2.42 25.71
C SER A 77 -24.88 1.68 25.23
N ALA A 78 -24.96 0.37 24.98
CA ALA A 78 -23.87 -0.42 24.41
C ALA A 78 -23.63 -0.11 22.92
N LEU A 79 -24.70 0.10 22.14
CA LEU A 79 -24.61 0.56 20.75
C LEU A 79 -23.94 1.95 20.66
N THR A 80 -24.27 2.89 21.54
CA THR A 80 -23.59 4.21 21.58
C THR A 80 -22.09 4.07 21.86
N ARG A 81 -21.68 3.17 22.78
CA ARG A 81 -20.24 2.85 22.97
C ARG A 81 -19.61 2.28 21.70
N MET A 82 -20.31 1.39 20.99
CA MET A 82 -19.84 0.81 19.71
C MET A 82 -19.67 1.88 18.63
N CYS A 83 -20.61 2.83 18.53
CA CYS A 83 -20.51 3.95 17.59
C CYS A 83 -19.30 4.84 17.89
N LEU A 84 -19.07 5.18 19.16
CA LEU A 84 -17.93 6.01 19.58
C LEU A 84 -16.58 5.32 19.31
N ARG A 85 -16.47 4.00 19.45
CA ARG A 85 -15.26 3.26 19.05
C ARG A 85 -15.04 3.28 17.53
N HIS A 86 -16.09 3.12 16.73
CA HIS A 86 -15.94 3.25 15.28
C HIS A 86 -15.55 4.68 14.85
N ARG A 87 -15.98 5.73 15.56
CA ARG A 87 -15.49 7.11 15.32
C ARG A 87 -13.99 7.27 15.65
N SER A 88 -13.46 6.52 16.63
CA SER A 88 -12.01 6.45 16.92
C SER A 88 -11.24 5.83 15.74
N ILE A 89 -11.73 4.67 15.25
CA ILE A 89 -11.18 3.97 14.08
C ILE A 89 -11.26 4.87 12.82
N GLU A 90 -12.36 5.58 12.61
CA GLU A 90 -12.53 6.54 11.52
C GLU A 90 -11.52 7.70 11.58
N ALA A 91 -11.27 8.25 12.77
CA ALA A 91 -10.25 9.29 12.98
C ALA A 91 -8.85 8.76 12.65
N LYS A 92 -8.52 7.53 13.07
CA LYS A 92 -7.26 6.86 12.71
C LYS A 92 -7.15 6.55 11.22
N LEU A 93 -8.24 6.17 10.56
CA LEU A 93 -8.26 5.98 9.10
C LEU A 93 -7.99 7.30 8.34
N LYS A 94 -8.51 8.43 8.85
CA LYS A 94 -8.21 9.77 8.32
C LYS A 94 -6.73 10.13 8.52
N GLN A 95 -6.17 9.89 9.71
CA GLN A 95 -4.76 10.11 10.01
C GLN A 95 -3.84 9.26 9.12
N PHE A 96 -4.10 7.96 9.00
CA PHE A 96 -3.40 7.06 8.09
C PHE A 96 -3.49 7.53 6.63
N SER A 97 -4.68 7.90 6.14
CA SER A 97 -4.88 8.41 4.77
C SER A 97 -4.14 9.73 4.49
N MET A 98 -3.93 10.57 5.49
CA MET A 98 -3.07 11.76 5.37
C MET A 98 -1.58 11.40 5.38
N CYS A 99 -1.14 10.55 6.32
CA CYS A 99 0.24 10.06 6.38
C CYS A 99 0.67 9.36 5.08
N PHE A 100 -0.24 8.60 4.46
CA PHE A 100 -0.01 7.95 3.17
C PHE A 100 0.28 8.97 2.04
N LEU A 101 -0.34 10.15 2.08
CA LEU A 101 -0.12 11.23 1.12
C LEU A 101 1.17 12.02 1.42
N GLU A 102 1.29 12.52 2.64
CA GLU A 102 2.32 13.48 3.04
C GLU A 102 3.65 12.82 3.43
N GLY A 103 3.61 11.58 3.93
CA GLY A 103 4.80 10.80 4.34
C GLY A 103 5.38 9.90 3.25
N LEU A 104 4.59 9.50 2.25
CA LEU A 104 5.01 8.59 1.19
C LEU A 104 4.82 9.13 -0.24
N ILE A 105 3.60 9.49 -0.64
CA ILE A 105 3.32 9.86 -2.05
C ILE A 105 4.08 11.13 -2.46
N ASN A 106 3.87 12.24 -1.76
CA ASN A 106 4.48 13.52 -2.13
C ASN A 106 6.02 13.48 -2.02
N PRO A 107 6.63 12.98 -0.92
CA PRO A 107 8.09 12.91 -0.81
C PRO A 107 8.72 12.02 -1.88
N LEU A 108 8.11 10.87 -2.20
CA LEU A 108 8.62 9.98 -3.25
C LEU A 108 8.53 10.65 -4.63
N GLN A 109 7.42 11.36 -4.91
CA GLN A 109 7.24 12.10 -6.17
C GLN A 109 8.27 13.22 -6.35
N GLU A 110 8.55 14.01 -5.30
CA GLU A 110 9.60 15.04 -5.33
C GLU A 110 10.99 14.42 -5.54
N GLN A 111 11.27 13.31 -4.86
CA GLN A 111 12.57 12.64 -4.87
C GLN A 111 12.95 12.05 -6.25
N MET A 112 11.96 11.73 -7.09
CA MET A 112 12.18 11.16 -8.44
C MET A 112 13.06 12.04 -9.35
N GLU A 113 12.89 13.36 -9.33
CA GLU A 113 13.65 14.26 -10.21
C GLU A 113 15.11 14.41 -9.74
N ASP A 114 15.36 14.34 -8.44
CA ASP A 114 16.72 14.29 -7.90
C ASP A 114 17.39 12.94 -8.17
N TRP A 115 16.67 11.81 -8.14
CA TRP A 115 17.20 10.51 -8.57
C TRP A 115 17.53 10.46 -10.07
N LYS A 116 16.73 11.11 -10.91
CA LYS A 116 17.04 11.31 -12.35
C LYS A 116 18.29 12.16 -12.52
N ARG A 117 18.46 13.23 -11.74
CA ARG A 117 19.62 14.12 -11.77
C ARG A 117 20.91 13.47 -11.24
N GLY A 118 20.82 12.70 -10.16
CA GLY A 118 21.96 12.03 -9.51
C GLY A 118 22.63 11.01 -10.43
N VAL A 119 21.84 10.12 -11.03
CA VAL A 119 22.34 9.12 -12.00
C VAL A 119 22.93 9.76 -13.25
N ASN A 120 22.29 10.80 -13.79
CA ASN A 120 22.84 11.54 -14.92
C ASN A 120 24.16 12.26 -14.58
N THR A 121 24.38 12.63 -13.33
CA THR A 121 25.65 13.19 -12.85
C THR A 121 26.72 12.10 -12.73
N LEU A 122 26.40 10.97 -12.08
CA LEU A 122 27.30 9.81 -11.92
C LEU A 122 27.84 9.31 -13.26
N ASP A 123 26.95 9.12 -14.24
CA ASP A 123 27.28 8.61 -15.57
C ASP A 123 28.19 9.60 -16.36
N LYS A 124 27.88 10.90 -16.29
CA LYS A 124 28.72 11.96 -16.91
C LYS A 124 30.10 12.08 -16.26
N ASP A 125 30.17 12.00 -14.93
CA ASP A 125 31.42 12.04 -14.17
C ASP A 125 32.31 10.83 -14.52
N HIS A 126 31.75 9.62 -14.51
CA HIS A 126 32.45 8.39 -14.90
C HIS A 126 32.99 8.47 -16.32
N ALA A 127 32.14 8.79 -17.30
CA ALA A 127 32.54 8.89 -18.70
C ALA A 127 33.65 9.95 -18.94
N LYS A 128 33.63 11.05 -18.17
CA LYS A 128 34.66 12.10 -18.21
C LYS A 128 35.99 11.63 -17.62
N GLU A 129 35.95 11.01 -16.44
CA GLU A 129 37.17 10.59 -15.73
C GLU A 129 37.83 9.38 -16.40
N TYR A 130 37.04 8.37 -16.80
CA TYR A 130 37.52 7.23 -17.57
C TYR A 130 38.23 7.66 -18.86
N LYS A 131 37.64 8.62 -19.59
CA LYS A 131 38.23 9.18 -20.82
C LYS A 131 39.54 9.91 -20.55
N ARG A 132 39.65 10.66 -19.44
CA ARG A 132 40.91 11.31 -19.02
C ARG A 132 41.98 10.26 -18.70
N ALA A 133 41.67 9.29 -17.84
CA ALA A 133 42.61 8.25 -17.43
C ALA A 133 43.14 7.44 -18.62
N ARG A 134 42.27 7.02 -19.55
CA ARG A 134 42.68 6.33 -20.79
C ARG A 134 43.55 7.21 -21.70
N GLN A 135 43.31 8.52 -21.78
CA GLN A 135 44.16 9.45 -22.52
C GLN A 135 45.55 9.60 -21.89
N GLU A 136 45.64 9.66 -20.55
CA GLU A 136 46.93 9.71 -19.84
C GLU A 136 47.74 8.43 -20.01
N ILE A 137 47.12 7.26 -19.85
CA ILE A 137 47.74 5.95 -20.12
C ILE A 137 48.27 5.91 -21.56
N LYS A 138 47.44 6.28 -22.54
CA LYS A 138 47.84 6.30 -23.96
C LYS A 138 49.04 7.22 -24.22
N LYS A 139 49.10 8.39 -23.56
CA LYS A 139 50.23 9.32 -23.66
C LYS A 139 51.50 8.71 -23.06
N LYS A 140 51.44 8.23 -21.81
CA LYS A 140 52.59 7.60 -21.11
C LYS A 140 53.11 6.37 -21.86
N SER A 141 52.23 5.49 -22.33
CA SER A 141 52.59 4.30 -23.12
C SER A 141 53.29 4.66 -24.44
N SER A 142 52.80 5.69 -25.14
CA SER A 142 53.42 6.21 -26.36
C SER A 142 54.83 6.75 -26.12
N ASP A 143 55.02 7.52 -25.05
CA ASP A 143 56.33 8.10 -24.71
C ASP A 143 57.32 7.03 -24.21
N THR A 144 56.85 6.05 -23.45
CA THR A 144 57.64 4.87 -23.03
C THR A 144 58.07 4.03 -24.22
N LEU A 145 57.20 3.81 -25.22
CA LEU A 145 57.57 3.11 -26.47
C LEU A 145 58.63 3.87 -27.28
N LYS A 146 58.60 5.22 -27.29
CA LYS A 146 59.67 6.03 -27.90
C LYS A 146 60.98 5.87 -27.13
N LEU A 147 60.93 5.84 -25.80
CA LEU A 147 62.12 5.67 -24.97
C LEU A 147 62.71 4.27 -25.13
N GLN A 148 61.88 3.22 -25.20
CA GLN A 148 62.32 1.85 -25.47
C GLN A 148 63.04 1.71 -26.81
N LYS A 149 62.56 2.43 -27.85
CA LYS A 149 63.24 2.53 -29.16
C LYS A 149 64.57 3.29 -29.09
N LYS A 150 64.75 4.21 -28.14
CA LYS A 150 66.04 4.89 -27.88
C LYS A 150 67.01 4.00 -27.09
N ALA A 151 66.54 3.34 -26.03
CA ALA A 151 67.33 2.42 -25.22
C ALA A 151 67.98 1.33 -26.07
N LYS A 152 67.19 0.61 -26.90
CA LYS A 152 67.70 -0.41 -27.84
C LYS A 152 68.78 0.11 -28.82
N LYS A 153 68.78 1.41 -29.16
CA LYS A 153 69.83 2.01 -30.00
C LYS A 153 71.09 2.36 -29.20
N ALA A 154 70.94 2.71 -27.93
CA ALA A 154 72.04 3.07 -27.04
C ALA A 154 72.79 1.83 -26.51
N ASP A 155 72.07 0.73 -26.23
CA ASP A 155 72.68 -0.58 -25.91
C ASP A 155 73.58 -1.07 -27.03
N ASN A 156 73.12 -0.99 -28.29
CA ASN A 156 73.92 -1.29 -29.48
C ASN A 156 75.18 -0.40 -29.65
N LEU A 157 75.29 0.68 -28.89
CA LEU A 157 76.41 1.62 -28.88
C LEU A 157 77.19 1.60 -27.54
N GLY A 158 76.89 0.65 -26.65
CA GLY A 158 77.56 0.48 -25.36
C GLY A 158 77.29 1.59 -24.33
N ARG A 159 76.17 2.33 -24.44
CA ARG A 159 75.78 3.38 -23.48
C ARG A 159 74.50 3.04 -22.73
N GLY A 160 74.65 2.47 -21.53
CA GLY A 160 73.54 2.00 -20.69
C GLY A 160 72.73 3.07 -19.95
N ASP A 161 73.10 4.35 -20.06
CA ASP A 161 72.55 5.46 -19.24
C ASP A 161 71.03 5.67 -19.37
N ILE A 162 70.41 5.16 -20.42
CA ILE A 162 68.96 5.28 -20.68
C ILE A 162 68.14 4.20 -19.97
N GLN A 163 68.75 3.09 -19.55
CA GLN A 163 68.02 1.93 -19.00
C GLN A 163 67.26 2.24 -17.69
N PRO A 164 67.79 3.01 -16.72
CA PRO A 164 67.03 3.41 -15.53
C PRO A 164 65.85 4.34 -15.85
N GLN A 165 65.96 5.15 -16.91
CA GLN A 165 64.87 6.00 -17.37
C GLN A 165 63.75 5.17 -18.02
N LEU A 166 64.10 4.05 -18.67
CA LEU A 166 63.13 3.13 -19.24
C LEU A 166 62.36 2.35 -18.18
N SER A 167 63.02 1.85 -17.14
CA SER A 167 62.33 1.17 -16.04
C SER A 167 61.37 2.12 -15.31
N SER A 168 61.79 3.35 -15.04
CA SER A 168 60.91 4.39 -14.49
C SER A 168 59.71 4.69 -15.41
N ALA A 169 59.92 4.86 -16.72
CA ALA A 169 58.83 5.11 -17.67
C ALA A 169 57.86 3.92 -17.82
N MET A 170 58.32 2.68 -17.63
CA MET A 170 57.46 1.50 -17.58
C MET A 170 56.67 1.42 -16.27
N GLN A 171 57.28 1.76 -15.13
CA GLN A 171 56.58 1.85 -13.84
C GLN A 171 55.45 2.90 -13.90
N ASP A 172 55.73 4.09 -14.46
CA ASP A 172 54.74 5.15 -14.68
C ASP A 172 53.48 4.68 -15.46
N VAL A 173 53.63 3.73 -16.39
CA VAL A 173 52.51 3.14 -17.14
C VAL A 173 51.73 2.17 -16.26
N SER A 174 52.43 1.30 -15.52
CA SER A 174 51.82 0.37 -14.57
C SER A 174 51.03 1.10 -13.47
N ASP A 175 51.59 2.15 -12.89
CA ASP A 175 50.94 2.96 -11.86
C ASP A 175 49.67 3.65 -12.39
N LYS A 176 49.67 4.06 -13.67
CA LYS A 176 48.49 4.64 -14.32
C LYS A 176 47.39 3.60 -14.59
N TYR A 177 47.73 2.33 -14.83
CA TYR A 177 46.74 1.26 -14.89
C TYR A 177 46.13 0.97 -13.51
N ILE A 178 46.94 0.90 -12.45
CA ILE A 178 46.46 0.72 -11.07
C ILE A 178 45.54 1.87 -10.65
N LEU A 179 45.88 3.12 -11.01
CA LEU A 179 45.04 4.29 -10.74
C LEU A 179 43.71 4.24 -11.50
N LEU A 180 43.69 3.75 -12.74
CA LEU A 180 42.44 3.53 -13.49
C LEU A 180 41.56 2.48 -12.80
N GLU A 181 42.16 1.38 -12.34
CA GLU A 181 41.45 0.30 -11.64
C GLU A 181 40.76 0.80 -10.36
N GLU A 182 41.48 1.55 -9.51
CA GLU A 182 40.87 2.15 -8.31
C GLU A 182 39.84 3.23 -8.63
N THR A 183 40.01 3.95 -9.75
CA THR A 183 38.99 4.92 -10.24
C THR A 183 37.70 4.20 -10.62
N GLU A 184 37.79 3.10 -11.37
CA GLU A 184 36.61 2.28 -11.74
C GLU A 184 35.95 1.65 -10.50
N LYS A 185 36.74 1.09 -9.56
CA LYS A 185 36.20 0.59 -8.28
C LYS A 185 35.51 1.70 -7.49
N HIS A 186 36.04 2.92 -7.48
CA HIS A 186 35.41 4.05 -6.78
C HIS A 186 34.12 4.50 -7.46
N ALA A 187 34.08 4.57 -8.79
CA ALA A 187 32.86 4.88 -9.54
C ALA A 187 31.76 3.84 -9.31
N LEU A 188 32.10 2.54 -9.35
CA LEU A 188 31.17 1.45 -9.06
C LEU A 188 30.65 1.51 -7.61
N ARG A 189 31.52 1.74 -6.62
CA ARG A 189 31.10 1.93 -5.22
C ARG A 189 30.10 3.09 -5.09
N ARG A 190 30.32 4.22 -5.76
CA ARG A 190 29.37 5.35 -5.79
C ARG A 190 28.01 4.97 -6.40
N ALA A 191 28.01 4.24 -7.52
CA ALA A 191 26.76 3.80 -8.17
C ALA A 191 25.94 2.83 -7.30
N LEU A 192 26.60 1.85 -6.66
CA LEU A 192 25.95 0.89 -5.75
C LEU A 192 25.42 1.57 -4.47
N ILE A 193 26.11 2.60 -3.96
CA ILE A 193 25.63 3.40 -2.83
C ILE A 193 24.38 4.19 -3.22
N GLU A 194 24.38 4.87 -4.37
CA GLU A 194 23.22 5.60 -4.92
C GLU A 194 22.01 4.68 -5.10
N GLU A 195 22.20 3.50 -5.72
CA GLU A 195 21.15 2.50 -5.90
C GLU A 195 20.55 2.07 -4.56
N ARG A 196 21.39 1.66 -3.60
CA ARG A 196 20.97 1.25 -2.26
C ARG A 196 20.26 2.38 -1.50
N GLN A 197 20.73 3.62 -1.65
CA GLN A 197 20.19 4.79 -0.97
C GLN A 197 18.73 5.05 -1.35
N ARG A 198 18.33 4.78 -2.60
CA ARG A 198 16.94 4.91 -3.08
C ARG A 198 15.97 4.02 -2.30
N PHE A 199 16.31 2.75 -2.16
CA PHE A 199 15.51 1.80 -1.39
C PHE A 199 15.52 2.14 0.11
N CYS A 200 16.64 2.58 0.68
CA CYS A 200 16.66 3.05 2.07
C CYS A 200 15.79 4.29 2.29
N CYS A 201 15.77 5.23 1.34
CA CYS A 201 14.94 6.44 1.36
C CYS A 201 13.44 6.08 1.27
N PHE A 202 13.07 5.21 0.33
CA PHE A 202 11.70 4.67 0.23
C PHE A 202 11.24 3.97 1.51
N VAL A 203 12.09 3.12 2.12
CA VAL A 203 11.76 2.47 3.41
C VAL A 203 11.61 3.49 4.55
N ALA A 204 12.38 4.58 4.54
CA ALA A 204 12.22 5.65 5.52
C ALA A 204 10.88 6.40 5.37
N MET A 205 10.42 6.64 4.13
CA MET A 205 9.09 7.19 3.82
C MET A 205 7.94 6.24 4.20
N LEU A 206 8.12 4.92 3.99
CA LEU A 206 7.10 3.91 4.25
C LEU A 206 6.89 3.62 5.75
N ARG A 207 7.93 3.73 6.58
CA ARG A 207 7.85 3.46 8.04
C ARG A 207 6.72 4.19 8.78
N PRO A 208 6.62 5.54 8.75
CA PRO A 208 5.55 6.25 9.47
C PRO A 208 4.14 5.86 8.98
N VAL A 209 4.00 5.49 7.71
CA VAL A 209 2.73 4.99 7.15
C VAL A 209 2.35 3.65 7.78
N VAL A 210 3.30 2.73 7.94
CA VAL A 210 3.10 1.43 8.61
C VAL A 210 2.84 1.61 10.12
N ASP A 211 3.51 2.57 10.77
CA ASP A 211 3.27 2.88 12.18
C ASP A 211 1.83 3.40 12.43
N GLU A 212 1.29 4.23 11.53
CA GLU A 212 -0.13 4.64 11.57
C GLU A 212 -1.10 3.50 11.23
N GLU A 213 -0.74 2.58 10.32
CA GLU A 213 -1.53 1.37 10.04
C GLU A 213 -1.62 0.45 11.27
N ILE A 214 -0.51 0.25 11.97
CA ILE A 214 -0.46 -0.48 13.25
C ILE A 214 -1.32 0.23 14.30
N SER A 215 -1.25 1.57 14.38
CA SER A 215 -2.08 2.35 15.30
C SER A 215 -3.58 2.25 14.97
N LEU A 216 -3.96 2.17 13.70
CA LEU A 216 -5.35 1.95 13.27
C LEU A 216 -5.85 0.55 13.66
N LEU A 217 -5.04 -0.48 13.43
CA LEU A 217 -5.40 -1.86 13.77
C LEU A 217 -5.51 -2.08 15.30
N ALA A 218 -4.74 -1.34 16.10
CA ALA A 218 -4.82 -1.39 17.56
C ALA A 218 -6.21 -0.98 18.10
N GLU A 219 -6.83 0.07 17.53
CA GLU A 219 -8.17 0.55 17.93
C GLU A 219 -9.27 -0.52 17.75
N VAL A 220 -9.12 -1.39 16.73
CA VAL A 220 -10.09 -2.46 16.42
C VAL A 220 -10.24 -3.45 17.59
N THR A 221 -9.19 -3.64 18.40
CA THR A 221 -9.22 -4.54 19.56
C THR A 221 -10.29 -4.13 20.59
N HIS A 222 -10.57 -2.82 20.72
CA HIS A 222 -11.58 -2.30 21.66
C HIS A 222 -13.02 -2.65 21.29
N LEU A 223 -13.28 -3.13 20.06
CA LEU A 223 -14.61 -3.61 19.66
C LEU A 223 -14.98 -4.93 20.31
N GLN A 224 -14.00 -5.76 20.73
CA GLN A 224 -14.23 -7.09 21.27
C GLN A 224 -15.11 -7.05 22.54
N THR A 225 -14.73 -6.25 23.54
CA THR A 225 -15.48 -6.10 24.79
C THR A 225 -16.91 -5.61 24.56
N ILE A 226 -17.13 -4.67 23.63
CA ILE A 226 -18.48 -4.14 23.36
C ILE A 226 -19.33 -5.15 22.58
N SER A 227 -18.69 -5.98 21.74
CA SER A 227 -19.36 -7.11 21.07
C SER A 227 -19.82 -8.17 22.07
N GLU A 228 -18.99 -8.46 23.08
CA GLU A 228 -19.34 -9.37 24.19
C GLU A 228 -20.47 -8.80 25.06
N ASP A 229 -20.43 -7.50 25.43
CA ASP A 229 -21.53 -6.79 26.10
C ASP A 229 -22.84 -6.93 25.32
N LEU A 230 -22.83 -6.59 24.02
CA LEU A 230 -24.01 -6.65 23.17
C LEU A 230 -24.57 -8.08 23.08
N LYS A 231 -23.69 -9.08 22.89
CA LYS A 231 -24.09 -10.49 22.85
C LYS A 231 -24.74 -10.96 24.15
N ALA A 232 -24.27 -10.49 25.31
CA ALA A 232 -24.87 -10.80 26.60
C ALA A 232 -26.27 -10.13 26.73
N LEU A 233 -26.37 -8.84 26.38
CA LEU A 233 -27.62 -8.07 26.42
C LEU A 233 -28.70 -8.57 25.45
N THR A 234 -28.33 -9.27 24.37
CA THR A 234 -29.26 -9.81 23.36
C THR A 234 -29.38 -11.35 23.40
N SER A 235 -29.00 -11.99 24.50
CA SER A 235 -28.84 -13.46 24.58
C SER A 235 -30.13 -14.28 24.48
N ASP A 236 -31.26 -13.76 24.98
CA ASP A 236 -32.59 -14.38 24.87
C ASP A 236 -33.65 -13.32 24.49
N PRO A 237 -33.91 -13.08 23.20
CA PRO A 237 -34.79 -12.01 22.74
C PRO A 237 -36.29 -12.29 22.97
N HIS A 238 -36.65 -13.51 23.36
CA HIS A 238 -38.05 -13.89 23.62
C HIS A 238 -38.42 -13.86 25.10
N LYS A 239 -37.46 -13.55 25.98
CA LYS A 239 -37.64 -13.44 27.42
C LYS A 239 -37.45 -12.00 27.88
N LEU A 240 -38.35 -11.53 28.74
CA LEU A 240 -38.26 -10.18 29.28
C LEU A 240 -37.11 -10.10 30.32
N PRO A 241 -36.15 -9.18 30.19
CA PRO A 241 -35.05 -9.05 31.16
C PRO A 241 -35.53 -8.37 32.46
N PRO A 242 -34.85 -8.59 33.61
CA PRO A 242 -35.27 -8.03 34.91
C PRO A 242 -35.47 -6.51 34.91
N ALA A 243 -34.63 -5.76 34.18
CA ALA A 243 -34.77 -4.31 34.05
C ALA A 243 -36.08 -3.89 33.35
N SER A 244 -36.63 -4.73 32.47
CA SER A 244 -37.93 -4.51 31.82
C SER A 244 -39.10 -5.00 32.67
N GLU A 245 -38.94 -6.09 33.43
CA GLU A 245 -39.92 -6.53 34.43
C GLU A 245 -40.14 -5.45 35.51
N GLN A 246 -39.06 -4.79 35.97
CA GLN A 246 -39.16 -3.72 36.95
C GLN A 246 -40.06 -2.56 36.47
N VAL A 247 -40.01 -2.19 35.18
CA VAL A 247 -40.89 -1.16 34.59
C VAL A 247 -42.38 -1.54 34.70
N ILE A 248 -42.71 -2.83 34.66
CA ILE A 248 -44.08 -3.33 34.83
C ILE A 248 -44.48 -3.27 36.32
N LEU A 249 -43.57 -3.58 37.24
CA LEU A 249 -43.81 -3.52 38.69
C LEU A 249 -43.95 -2.08 39.19
N ASP A 250 -43.10 -1.16 38.73
CA ASP A 250 -43.15 0.26 39.07
C ASP A 250 -44.49 0.89 38.65
N LEU A 251 -45.00 0.52 37.47
CA LEU A 251 -46.28 1.01 36.96
C LEU A 251 -47.46 0.65 37.87
N LYS A 252 -47.45 -0.56 38.47
CA LYS A 252 -48.50 -1.01 39.41
C LYS A 252 -48.52 -0.22 40.72
N SER A 253 -47.46 0.51 41.03
CA SER A 253 -47.30 1.28 42.27
C SER A 253 -47.63 2.77 42.08
N SER A 254 -48.23 3.15 40.94
CA SER A 254 -48.34 4.55 40.52
C SER A 254 -49.73 4.93 39.99
N ASP A 255 -50.31 6.02 40.52
CA ASP A 255 -51.62 6.56 40.13
C ASP A 255 -51.60 7.32 38.78
N TYR A 256 -51.04 6.72 37.73
CA TYR A 256 -51.03 7.34 36.40
C TYR A 256 -52.36 7.16 35.66
N GLY A 257 -53.08 8.27 35.46
CA GLY A 257 -54.27 8.36 34.61
C GLY A 257 -53.96 8.23 33.11
N TRP A 258 -53.56 7.04 32.65
CA TRP A 258 -53.44 6.71 31.23
C TRP A 258 -54.83 6.58 30.58
N SER A 259 -55.45 7.71 30.25
CA SER A 259 -56.67 7.69 29.44
C SER A 259 -56.35 7.29 28.00
N TYR A 260 -56.86 6.13 27.58
CA TYR A 260 -56.96 5.82 26.16
C TYR A 260 -57.98 6.78 25.54
N GLN A 261 -57.51 7.77 24.80
CA GLN A 261 -58.39 8.54 23.91
C GLN A 261 -58.86 7.61 22.78
N THR A 262 -59.98 6.94 23.02
CA THR A 262 -60.82 6.47 21.92
C THR A 262 -61.24 7.69 21.10
N PRO A 263 -61.22 7.62 19.75
CA PRO A 263 -61.75 8.69 18.92
C PRO A 263 -63.18 9.01 19.36
N PRO A 264 -63.55 10.30 19.53
CA PRO A 264 -64.88 10.65 20.04
C PRO A 264 -65.95 10.08 19.11
N SER A 265 -66.88 9.32 19.68
CA SER A 265 -68.00 8.74 18.94
C SER A 265 -68.77 9.84 18.20
N SER A 266 -69.07 9.61 16.93
CA SER A 266 -69.87 10.52 16.11
C SER A 266 -71.18 10.90 16.84
N PRO A 267 -71.58 12.18 16.84
CA PRO A 267 -72.68 12.64 17.68
C PRO A 267 -74.02 12.06 17.21
N ASN A 268 -74.57 11.13 17.99
CA ASN A 268 -75.96 10.69 17.85
C ASN A 268 -76.90 11.85 18.23
N THR A 269 -77.57 12.43 17.25
CA THR A 269 -78.54 13.51 17.44
C THR A 269 -79.86 12.99 18.02
N THR A 270 -79.92 12.83 19.34
CA THR A 270 -81.18 12.54 20.03
C THR A 270 -82.04 13.81 20.13
N MET A 271 -82.83 14.08 19.09
CA MET A 271 -83.96 15.02 19.15
C MET A 271 -85.24 14.31 18.70
N SER A 272 -85.79 13.50 19.60
CA SER A 272 -87.06 12.82 19.41
C SER A 272 -88.23 13.82 19.39
N ARG A 273 -88.68 14.24 18.21
CA ARG A 273 -90.01 14.82 18.01
C ARG A 273 -90.66 14.38 16.70
N LYS A 274 -91.91 13.90 16.85
CA LYS A 274 -92.97 13.76 15.83
C LYS A 274 -92.89 12.57 14.87
N SER A 275 -94.01 12.36 14.19
CA SER A 275 -94.60 11.07 13.82
C SER A 275 -94.76 10.84 12.31
N SER A 276 -95.19 9.61 11.99
CA SER A 276 -96.08 9.20 10.88
C SER A 276 -95.56 9.08 9.43
N MET A 277 -95.51 7.81 9.00
CA MET A 277 -96.05 7.21 7.76
C MET A 277 -95.42 7.46 6.37
N CYS A 278 -95.43 6.36 5.59
CA CYS A 278 -95.23 6.21 4.14
C CYS A 278 -93.81 6.50 3.58
N SER A 279 -93.38 5.95 2.43
CA SER A 279 -93.56 4.60 1.84
C SER A 279 -92.72 4.49 0.54
N SER A 280 -92.14 3.30 0.29
CA SER A 280 -91.87 2.70 -1.04
C SER A 280 -90.70 3.16 -1.95
N THR A 281 -90.31 2.19 -2.80
CA THR A 281 -89.54 2.23 -4.07
C THR A 281 -88.06 2.66 -4.12
N LEU A 282 -87.18 1.66 -3.99
CA LEU A 282 -86.22 1.17 -5.00
C LEU A 282 -85.57 2.16 -6.00
N SER A 283 -84.23 2.18 -6.03
CA SER A 283 -83.41 2.14 -7.27
C SER A 283 -81.94 1.76 -7.00
N GLN A 284 -81.30 1.13 -7.98
CA GLN A 284 -79.91 0.67 -7.94
C GLN A 284 -78.92 1.81 -8.19
N GLN A 285 -77.68 1.73 -7.67
CA GLN A 285 -76.45 1.74 -8.49
C GLN A 285 -75.17 1.41 -7.70
N ALA A 286 -74.10 1.11 -8.46
CA ALA A 286 -72.85 0.49 -8.03
C ALA A 286 -71.87 1.43 -7.28
N PRO A 287 -70.86 0.89 -6.54
CA PRO A 287 -69.93 1.71 -5.77
C PRO A 287 -68.96 2.52 -6.64
N ALA A 288 -68.77 3.79 -6.26
CA ALA A 288 -67.77 4.66 -6.86
C ALA A 288 -66.34 4.23 -6.48
N ARG A 289 -65.48 4.04 -7.48
CA ARG A 289 -64.04 3.94 -7.29
C ARG A 289 -63.44 5.34 -7.19
N LEU A 290 -62.57 5.56 -6.20
CA LEU A 290 -61.57 6.62 -6.19
C LEU A 290 -60.20 5.93 -6.14
N SER A 291 -59.51 5.73 -7.26
CA SER A 291 -58.72 6.72 -8.00
C SER A 291 -57.39 7.03 -7.31
N SER A 292 -56.41 6.16 -7.54
CA SER A 292 -54.99 6.44 -7.33
C SER A 292 -54.57 7.70 -8.10
N ILE A 293 -53.72 8.54 -7.52
CA ILE A 293 -53.12 9.68 -8.21
C ILE A 293 -51.60 9.48 -8.24
N SER A 294 -51.09 9.11 -9.40
CA SER A 294 -49.67 9.12 -9.75
C SER A 294 -49.36 10.34 -10.60
N SER A 295 -48.20 10.97 -10.37
CA SER A 295 -47.57 11.96 -11.24
C SER A 295 -46.09 12.02 -10.82
N HIS A 296 -45.13 11.52 -11.62
CA HIS A 296 -44.55 12.11 -12.84
C HIS A 296 -43.81 13.43 -12.52
N ASP A 297 -42.66 13.78 -13.12
CA ASP A 297 -41.68 13.09 -13.97
C ASP A 297 -40.41 13.99 -13.99
N SER A 298 -39.22 13.40 -14.18
CA SER A 298 -38.04 14.13 -14.67
C SER A 298 -36.91 13.16 -15.09
N GLY A 299 -37.10 12.49 -16.23
CA GLY A 299 -36.01 11.77 -16.89
C GLY A 299 -34.98 12.70 -17.58
N PHE A 300 -33.71 12.29 -17.58
CA PHE A 300 -32.69 12.83 -18.50
C PHE A 300 -31.71 11.72 -18.93
N ILE A 301 -31.94 11.13 -20.11
CA ILE A 301 -31.02 10.21 -20.78
C ILE A 301 -31.25 10.25 -22.30
N SER A 302 -30.31 10.87 -23.02
CA SER A 302 -30.00 10.75 -24.47
C SER A 302 -29.15 11.98 -24.86
N SER A 303 -28.20 11.97 -25.78
CA SER A 303 -27.51 10.87 -26.51
C SER A 303 -26.29 11.50 -27.20
N SER A 304 -25.23 10.72 -27.43
CA SER A 304 -24.26 11.04 -28.49
C SER A 304 -23.46 9.81 -28.92
N GLN A 305 -23.84 9.26 -30.07
CA GLN A 305 -22.98 8.40 -30.86
C GLN A 305 -23.28 8.62 -32.34
N ASP A 306 -22.27 9.09 -33.07
CA ASP A 306 -21.98 8.86 -34.48
C ASP A 306 -20.68 9.63 -34.81
N GLN A 307 -19.80 9.30 -35.75
CA GLN A 307 -19.27 8.07 -36.37
C GLN A 307 -18.39 8.59 -37.54
N SER A 308 -17.22 7.99 -37.78
CA SER A 308 -16.24 8.17 -38.89
C SER A 308 -14.84 8.57 -38.37
N THR A 309 -13.69 8.08 -38.88
CA THR A 309 -13.36 7.20 -40.02
C THR A 309 -12.29 6.14 -39.67
N SER A 310 -12.36 4.99 -40.37
CA SER A 310 -11.30 4.01 -40.71
C SER A 310 -9.93 3.98 -39.97
N SER A 311 -9.56 2.80 -39.45
CA SER A 311 -8.37 2.06 -39.95
C SER A 311 -8.37 0.59 -39.49
N LYS A 312 -7.70 -0.27 -40.28
CA LYS A 312 -7.67 -1.74 -40.13
C LYS A 312 -6.45 -2.19 -39.32
N SER A 313 -6.59 -3.25 -38.52
CA SER A 313 -5.75 -4.46 -38.64
C SER A 313 -6.23 -5.57 -37.69
N SER A 314 -5.87 -6.82 -38.00
CA SER A 314 -6.38 -8.02 -37.33
C SER A 314 -5.29 -9.11 -37.24
N SER A 315 -4.83 -9.41 -36.01
CA SER A 315 -4.36 -10.73 -35.50
C SER A 315 -3.24 -11.47 -36.30
N PRO A 316 -2.70 -12.64 -35.85
CA PRO A 316 -2.97 -13.43 -34.63
C PRO A 316 -1.71 -13.89 -33.84
N MET A 317 -1.93 -14.68 -32.78
CA MET A 317 -0.93 -15.58 -32.17
C MET A 317 -0.72 -16.85 -33.02
N SER A 318 0.38 -17.58 -32.78
CA SER A 318 0.58 -18.96 -33.27
C SER A 318 1.32 -19.80 -32.22
N ALA A 319 1.09 -21.12 -32.23
CA ALA A 319 1.69 -22.11 -31.32
C ALA A 319 2.27 -23.32 -32.09
N GLU A 320 3.25 -24.00 -31.46
CA GLU A 320 3.86 -25.31 -31.80
C GLU A 320 4.48 -25.49 -33.21
N THR A 321 5.70 -26.01 -33.41
CA THR A 321 6.11 -27.40 -33.06
C THR A 321 7.65 -27.56 -33.19
N LYS A 322 8.22 -28.57 -32.51
CA LYS A 322 9.62 -29.07 -32.56
C LYS A 322 9.99 -29.70 -33.95
N PRO A 323 11.28 -29.93 -34.33
CA PRO A 323 12.26 -30.77 -33.61
C PRO A 323 13.76 -30.33 -33.59
N GLY A 324 14.59 -31.06 -32.83
CA GLY A 324 16.08 -30.97 -32.82
C GLY A 324 16.73 -31.96 -33.83
N PRO A 325 17.98 -32.46 -33.64
CA PRO A 325 18.88 -32.50 -32.46
C PRO A 325 20.19 -31.68 -32.69
N THR A 326 21.18 -31.51 -31.79
CA THR A 326 22.08 -32.40 -30.99
C THR A 326 22.89 -31.52 -29.99
N SER A 327 23.65 -31.96 -28.97
CA SER A 327 23.88 -33.22 -28.22
C SER A 327 24.81 -32.96 -27.01
N SER A 328 24.91 -33.91 -26.06
CA SER A 328 25.98 -34.05 -25.01
C SER A 328 25.99 -33.05 -23.84
N SER A 329 26.19 -33.44 -22.57
CA SER A 329 26.33 -34.78 -21.95
C SER A 329 26.33 -34.70 -20.40
N SER A 330 25.80 -35.76 -19.74
CA SER A 330 26.26 -36.38 -18.46
C SER A 330 26.19 -35.54 -17.13
N GLU A 331 25.91 -36.06 -15.91
CA GLU A 331 26.02 -37.42 -15.30
C GLU A 331 24.97 -37.72 -14.17
N MET A 332 24.74 -39.01 -13.89
CA MET A 332 24.57 -39.73 -12.59
C MET A 332 23.61 -39.14 -11.50
N SER A 333 22.40 -39.71 -11.25
CA SER A 333 22.05 -40.77 -10.25
C SER A 333 22.09 -40.30 -8.75
N GLU A 334 21.29 -40.78 -7.79
CA GLU A 334 20.49 -42.02 -7.68
C GLU A 334 19.38 -41.96 -6.58
N THR A 335 18.40 -42.88 -6.65
CA THR A 335 17.56 -43.54 -5.59
C THR A 335 16.92 -42.80 -4.40
N GLY A 336 15.66 -43.19 -4.07
CA GLY A 336 15.09 -43.02 -2.70
C GLY A 336 13.55 -42.90 -2.54
N GLN A 337 12.76 -43.94 -2.78
CA GLN A 337 11.36 -44.01 -2.30
C GLN A 337 11.29 -44.62 -0.89
N LEU A 338 10.49 -44.04 0.03
CA LEU A 338 9.80 -44.77 1.11
C LEU A 338 8.48 -44.09 1.52
N HIS A 339 7.47 -44.91 1.82
CA HIS A 339 6.21 -44.52 2.47
C HIS A 339 6.38 -44.44 4.01
N SER A 340 5.56 -43.63 4.69
CA SER A 340 4.74 -44.06 5.87
C SER A 340 3.89 -42.91 6.41
N ASP A 341 2.72 -43.25 6.96
CA ASP A 341 1.68 -42.34 7.45
C ASP A 341 1.90 -41.70 8.84
N CYS A 342 1.03 -40.72 9.11
CA CYS A 342 0.20 -40.58 10.33
C CYS A 342 0.41 -39.42 11.33
N SER A 343 -0.75 -38.87 11.73
CA SER A 343 -1.08 -38.21 13.02
C SER A 343 -0.71 -36.74 13.25
N SER A 344 -1.73 -35.88 13.23
CA SER A 344 -1.81 -34.65 14.06
C SER A 344 -2.14 -35.01 15.53
N PRO A 345 -1.92 -34.12 16.52
CA PRO A 345 -2.95 -33.10 16.81
C PRO A 345 -2.46 -31.74 17.37
N SER A 346 -3.38 -30.77 17.32
CA SER A 346 -3.53 -29.50 18.07
C SER A 346 -2.49 -29.06 19.13
N SER A 347 -2.15 -27.77 19.13
CA SER A 347 -2.64 -26.83 20.18
C SER A 347 -2.22 -25.35 19.95
N ARG A 348 -2.99 -24.44 20.56
CA ARG A 348 -2.71 -22.98 20.61
C ARG A 348 -1.62 -22.69 21.65
N ALA A 349 -0.72 -21.76 21.37
CA ALA A 349 0.08 -21.08 22.40
C ALA A 349 0.31 -19.61 22.01
N ALA A 350 0.23 -18.72 22.99
CA ALA A 350 0.52 -17.30 22.84
C ALA A 350 1.90 -16.96 23.42
N ALA A 351 2.56 -15.95 22.85
CA ALA A 351 3.69 -15.23 23.44
C ALA A 351 3.48 -13.75 23.06
N VAL A 352 3.22 -12.81 23.98
CA VAL A 352 4.04 -12.36 25.12
C VAL A 352 5.37 -11.77 24.65
N LEU A 353 5.39 -10.44 24.56
CA LEU A 353 6.58 -9.60 24.41
C LEU A 353 7.45 -9.66 25.66
N GLN A 354 8.78 -9.72 25.49
CA GLN A 354 9.72 -9.26 26.51
C GLN A 354 10.84 -8.43 25.86
N HIS A 355 11.15 -7.31 26.52
CA HIS A 355 12.29 -6.45 26.20
C HIS A 355 13.62 -7.14 26.52
N THR A 356 14.67 -6.81 25.76
CA THR A 356 16.06 -6.96 26.20
C THR A 356 16.78 -5.61 26.07
N ALA A 357 17.33 -5.12 27.19
CA ALA A 357 18.02 -3.84 27.28
C ALA A 357 19.50 -3.92 26.85
N ALA A 358 20.09 -2.74 26.63
CA ALA A 358 21.49 -2.56 26.23
C ALA A 358 22.49 -3.04 27.31
N LYS A 359 23.73 -3.30 26.88
CA LYS A 359 24.86 -3.62 27.79
C LYS A 359 26.12 -2.87 27.37
N ASP A 360 26.54 -1.96 28.24
CA ASP A 360 27.77 -1.16 28.14
C ASP A 360 29.02 -2.00 28.46
N TRP A 361 30.19 -1.59 27.95
CA TRP A 361 31.47 -2.16 28.43
C TRP A 361 32.66 -1.18 28.46
N ALA A 362 33.00 -0.79 29.69
CA ALA A 362 34.31 -0.44 30.25
C ALA A 362 35.40 0.31 29.44
N LYS A 363 35.95 1.37 30.07
CA LYS A 363 37.36 1.78 29.97
C LYS A 363 38.14 1.28 31.20
N PRO A 364 39.45 0.98 31.08
CA PRO A 364 40.33 0.70 32.21
C PRO A 364 41.12 1.94 32.68
N GLY A 365 41.77 1.79 33.84
CA GLY A 365 42.84 2.62 34.39
C GLY A 365 43.31 2.01 35.73
N PRO A 366 44.33 2.57 36.40
CA PRO A 366 45.26 3.61 35.93
C PRO A 366 46.36 3.05 35.01
#